data_AF-A0A7Z9SEE6-F1
#
_entry.id   AF-A0A7Z9SEE6-F1
#
_cell.length_a   1.000
_cell.length_b   1.000
_cell.length_c   1.000
_cell.angle_alpha   90.00
_cell.angle_beta   90.00
_cell.angle_gamma   90.00
#
_symmetry.space_group_name_H-M   'P 1'
#
loop_
_entity.id
_entity.type
_entity.pdbx_description
1 polymer ?
#
loop_
_entity_poly.entity_id
_entity_poly.type
_entity_poly.pdbx_seq_one_letter_code
_entity_poly.pdbx_strand_id
1 'polypeptide(L)'
;MLVILSFFVALYSIQKIDRHELRFTQTQANRLRNHKTINNIQQKINVINAVPQWEYLMYFLAVPLLVYVVIYIPDLQFNTEYGFLEKHQQQVGFHQIMVEENEHPYCSIWYSWPFMIRPIGYFFSSSDAIDAFGNKITLFKDVHLFPNPFLYWFSAIAILTMGVQWLKLFWQWINQGTVSYKFYLFMFLLLGYFANLLPWALVSRCVFLYQYQPASVFAFLALAWYLAQLLKSESLKYKMLSWGILTIIVISFLYWLPFQLGITLESDAFYSRMWFQSWI
;
A
#
# COMPACT_ATOMS: atom_id res chain seq x y z
N MET A 1 -11.19 7.71 -1.32
CA MET A 1 -12.31 7.32 -2.21
C MET A 1 -11.84 6.85 -3.59
N LEU A 2 -10.98 7.60 -4.31
CA LEU A 2 -10.47 7.21 -5.63
C LEU A 2 -9.67 5.89 -5.65
N VAL A 3 -8.87 5.62 -4.61
CA VAL A 3 -8.15 4.33 -4.46
C VAL A 3 -9.09 3.15 -4.24
N ILE A 4 -10.24 3.39 -3.61
CA ILE A 4 -11.25 2.36 -3.35
C ILE A 4 -12.01 2.06 -4.64
N LEU A 5 -12.34 3.10 -5.43
CA LEU A 5 -13.02 2.94 -6.72
C LEU A 5 -12.13 2.21 -7.75
N SER A 6 -10.85 2.58 -7.83
CA SER A 6 -9.89 1.90 -8.71
C SER A 6 -9.63 0.46 -8.27
N PHE A 7 -9.66 0.18 -6.96
CA PHE A 7 -9.60 -1.17 -6.41
C PHE A 7 -10.79 -2.02 -6.85
N PHE A 8 -12.04 -1.53 -6.77
CA PHE A 8 -13.21 -2.29 -7.21
C PHE A 8 -13.26 -2.50 -8.73
N VAL A 9 -12.82 -1.52 -9.53
CA VAL A 9 -12.71 -1.67 -10.99
C VAL A 9 -11.65 -2.71 -11.38
N ALA A 10 -10.50 -2.71 -10.69
CA ALA A 10 -9.47 -3.74 -10.87
C ALA A 10 -9.97 -5.13 -10.42
N LEU A 11 -10.68 -5.23 -9.29
CA LEU A 11 -11.24 -6.49 -8.78
C LEU A 11 -12.33 -7.05 -9.70
N TYR A 12 -13.21 -6.20 -10.23
CA TYR A 12 -14.22 -6.57 -11.22
C TYR A 12 -13.58 -7.05 -12.54
N SER A 13 -12.50 -6.39 -12.97
CA SER A 13 -11.73 -6.79 -14.15
C SER A 13 -11.01 -8.13 -13.95
N ILE A 14 -10.55 -8.42 -12.73
CA ILE A 14 -9.89 -9.69 -12.36
C ILE A 14 -10.90 -10.83 -12.21
N GLN A 15 -12.09 -10.59 -11.64
CA GLN A 15 -13.15 -11.62 -11.52
C GLN A 15 -13.63 -12.14 -12.88
N LYS A 16 -13.53 -11.35 -13.94
CA LYS A 16 -13.84 -11.79 -15.30
C LYS A 16 -12.78 -12.68 -15.95
N ILE A 17 -11.58 -12.79 -15.37
CA ILE A 17 -10.43 -13.48 -15.97
C ILE A 17 -10.31 -14.95 -15.51
N ASP A 18 -10.99 -15.37 -14.44
CA ASP A 18 -10.78 -16.71 -13.89
C ASP A 18 -12.04 -17.60 -13.90
N ARG A 19 -12.35 -18.13 -15.09
CA ARG A 19 -13.09 -19.38 -15.28
C ARG A 19 -12.50 -20.11 -16.47
N HIS A 20 -11.45 -20.89 -16.24
CA HIS A 20 -11.22 -22.22 -16.84
C HIS A 20 -9.72 -22.56 -16.83
N GLU A 21 -9.24 -23.22 -15.79
CA GLU A 21 -8.19 -24.23 -15.95
C GLU A 21 -8.54 -25.47 -15.10
N LEU A 22 -9.26 -26.40 -15.74
CA LEU A 22 -9.47 -27.77 -15.28
C LEU A 22 -8.29 -28.63 -15.77
N ARG A 23 -7.79 -29.49 -14.88
CA ARG A 23 -6.77 -30.51 -15.19
C ARG A 23 -7.31 -31.48 -16.25
N PHE A 24 -6.71 -31.50 -17.44
CA PHE A 24 -6.98 -32.51 -18.47
C PHE A 24 -5.73 -33.35 -18.73
N THR A 25 -5.93 -34.66 -18.98
CA THR A 25 -4.87 -35.59 -19.39
C THR A 25 -4.39 -35.28 -20.81
N GLN A 26 -3.12 -35.58 -21.11
CA GLN A 26 -2.42 -35.15 -22.33
C GLN A 26 -3.10 -35.62 -23.63
N THR A 27 -3.74 -36.78 -23.60
CA THR A 27 -4.51 -37.37 -24.71
C THR A 27 -5.86 -36.67 -24.94
N GLN A 28 -6.52 -36.19 -23.88
CA GLN A 28 -7.73 -35.36 -23.99
C GLN A 28 -7.41 -33.93 -24.41
N ALA A 29 -6.27 -33.38 -23.96
CA ALA A 29 -5.77 -32.07 -24.36
C ALA A 29 -5.49 -31.99 -25.87
N ASN A 30 -4.97 -33.06 -26.49
CA ASN A 30 -4.66 -33.08 -27.92
C ASN A 30 -5.91 -33.18 -28.82
N ARG A 31 -6.95 -33.93 -28.43
CA ARG A 31 -8.23 -33.96 -29.18
C ARG A 31 -9.00 -32.66 -29.09
N LEU A 32 -8.98 -32.01 -27.91
CA LEU A 32 -9.56 -30.68 -27.74
C LEU A 32 -8.76 -29.61 -28.47
N ARG A 33 -7.44 -29.75 -28.62
CA ARG A 33 -6.58 -28.80 -29.36
C ARG A 33 -7.00 -28.65 -30.82
N ASN A 34 -7.24 -29.75 -31.53
CA ASN A 34 -7.55 -29.69 -32.97
C ASN A 34 -8.95 -29.11 -33.25
N HIS A 35 -9.97 -29.48 -32.47
CA HIS A 35 -11.31 -28.89 -32.62
C HIS A 35 -11.41 -27.44 -32.13
N LYS A 36 -10.63 -27.06 -31.10
CA LYS A 36 -10.59 -25.70 -30.56
C LYS A 36 -9.80 -24.75 -31.46
N THR A 37 -8.82 -25.22 -32.25
CA THR A 37 -7.99 -24.32 -33.09
C THR A 37 -8.79 -23.73 -34.26
N ILE A 38 -9.65 -24.51 -34.92
CA ILE A 38 -10.44 -24.04 -36.07
C ILE A 38 -11.58 -23.11 -35.61
N ASN A 39 -12.29 -23.46 -34.52
CA ASN A 39 -13.35 -22.60 -33.99
C ASN A 39 -12.82 -21.39 -33.19
N ASN A 40 -11.66 -21.47 -32.51
CA ASN A 40 -11.07 -20.32 -31.83
C ASN A 40 -10.59 -19.24 -32.79
N ILE A 41 -10.11 -19.55 -34.00
CA ILE A 41 -9.68 -18.48 -34.93
C ILE A 41 -10.90 -17.63 -35.33
N GLN A 42 -12.06 -18.26 -35.55
CA GLN A 42 -13.31 -17.56 -35.86
C GLN A 42 -13.95 -16.87 -34.63
N GLN A 43 -13.81 -17.43 -33.42
CA GLN A 43 -14.38 -16.87 -32.17
C GLN A 43 -13.47 -15.87 -31.44
N LYS A 44 -12.14 -15.98 -31.51
CA LYS A 44 -11.20 -15.07 -30.80
C LYS A 44 -11.20 -13.65 -31.33
N ILE A 45 -11.66 -13.43 -32.57
CA ILE A 45 -11.74 -12.07 -33.13
C ILE A 45 -12.98 -11.32 -32.60
N ASN A 46 -13.99 -12.03 -32.07
CA ASN A 46 -15.27 -11.42 -31.66
C ASN A 46 -15.48 -11.28 -30.14
N VAL A 47 -14.44 -11.49 -29.32
CA VAL A 47 -14.47 -11.07 -27.89
C VAL A 47 -13.59 -9.83 -27.71
N ILE A 48 -13.87 -8.82 -28.52
CA ILE A 48 -13.44 -7.44 -28.29
C ILE A 48 -14.71 -6.64 -28.01
N ASN A 49 -15.32 -6.86 -26.84
CA ASN A 49 -16.10 -5.78 -26.24
C ASN A 49 -15.08 -4.83 -25.61
N ALA A 50 -14.39 -4.13 -26.51
CA ALA A 50 -13.54 -3.01 -26.23
C ALA A 50 -14.42 -1.94 -25.60
N VAL A 51 -14.22 -1.71 -24.30
CA VAL A 51 -14.39 -0.36 -23.77
C VAL A 51 -13.66 0.56 -24.76
N PRO A 52 -14.37 1.44 -25.48
CA PRO A 52 -13.75 2.32 -26.44
C PRO A 52 -12.61 3.11 -25.77
N GLN A 53 -11.54 3.41 -26.50
CA GLN A 53 -10.37 4.11 -25.93
C GLN A 53 -10.75 5.44 -25.24
N TRP A 54 -11.79 6.11 -25.74
CA TRP A 54 -12.32 7.34 -25.16
C TRP A 54 -12.99 7.15 -23.79
N GLU A 55 -13.59 5.98 -23.50
CA GLU A 55 -14.16 5.70 -22.18
C GLU A 55 -13.07 5.62 -21.11
N TYR A 56 -11.88 5.08 -21.43
CA TYR A 56 -10.74 5.14 -20.50
C TYR A 56 -10.30 6.57 -20.20
N LEU A 57 -10.31 7.46 -21.20
CA LEU A 57 -10.03 8.88 -20.98
C LEU A 57 -11.09 9.51 -20.06
N MET A 58 -12.36 9.14 -20.23
CA MET A 58 -13.39 9.62 -19.32
C MET A 58 -13.17 9.16 -17.88
N TYR A 59 -12.93 7.86 -17.66
CA TYR A 59 -12.79 7.31 -16.32
C TYR A 59 -11.49 7.71 -15.62
N PHE A 60 -10.38 7.84 -16.35
CA PHE A 60 -9.08 8.17 -15.76
C PHE A 60 -8.77 9.67 -15.70
N LEU A 61 -9.40 10.50 -16.54
CA LEU A 61 -9.11 11.93 -16.60
C LEU A 61 -10.35 12.78 -16.32
N ALA A 62 -11.42 12.62 -17.12
CA ALA A 62 -12.57 13.52 -17.03
C ALA A 62 -13.30 13.40 -15.69
N VAL A 63 -13.59 12.18 -15.22
CA VAL A 63 -14.30 11.93 -13.97
C VAL A 63 -13.49 12.42 -12.76
N PRO A 64 -12.21 12.07 -12.57
CA PRO A 64 -11.42 12.61 -11.46
C PRO A 64 -11.31 14.15 -11.48
N LEU A 65 -11.14 14.76 -12.67
CA LEU A 65 -11.06 16.21 -12.80
C LEU A 65 -12.39 16.89 -12.46
N LEU A 66 -13.51 16.36 -12.94
CA LEU A 66 -14.84 16.86 -12.60
C LEU A 66 -15.09 16.75 -11.09
N VAL A 67 -14.81 15.59 -10.49
CA VAL A 67 -14.94 15.39 -9.04
C VAL A 67 -14.06 16.37 -8.27
N TYR A 68 -12.82 16.57 -8.72
CA TYR A 68 -11.90 17.53 -8.12
C TYR A 68 -12.46 18.95 -8.15
N VAL A 69 -12.92 19.43 -9.30
CA VAL A 69 -13.53 20.77 -9.44
C VAL A 69 -14.79 20.90 -8.57
N VAL A 70 -15.65 19.87 -8.54
CA VAL A 70 -16.86 19.86 -7.71
C VAL A 70 -16.54 19.95 -6.22
N ILE A 71 -15.49 19.27 -5.74
CA ILE A 71 -15.05 19.32 -4.34
C ILE A 71 -14.61 20.72 -3.93
N TYR A 72 -14.11 21.55 -4.86
CA TYR A 72 -13.71 22.92 -4.58
C TYR A 72 -14.87 23.93 -4.57
N ILE A 73 -16.08 23.55 -5.02
CA ILE A 73 -17.23 24.48 -5.06
C ILE A 73 -17.52 25.09 -3.68
N PRO A 74 -17.63 24.32 -2.58
CA PRO A 74 -17.87 24.90 -1.25
C PRO A 74 -16.76 25.87 -0.84
N ASP A 75 -15.49 25.50 -1.05
CA ASP A 75 -14.35 26.36 -0.72
C ASP A 75 -14.36 27.68 -1.51
N LEU A 76 -14.74 27.66 -2.79
CA LEU A 76 -14.89 28.86 -3.61
C LEU A 76 -16.07 29.74 -3.19
N GLN A 77 -17.10 29.16 -2.56
CA GLN A 77 -18.23 29.92 -2.02
C GLN A 77 -17.90 30.60 -0.69
N PHE A 78 -17.14 29.95 0.17
CA PHE A 78 -16.79 30.48 1.50
C PHE A 78 -15.51 31.34 1.50
N ASN A 79 -14.51 30.99 0.70
CA ASN A 79 -13.21 31.68 0.65
C ASN A 79 -13.09 32.43 -0.68
N THR A 80 -13.69 33.62 -0.75
CA THR A 80 -13.85 34.39 -2.00
C THR A 80 -12.64 35.27 -2.36
N GLU A 81 -11.59 35.27 -1.53
CA GLU A 81 -10.41 36.12 -1.72
C GLU A 81 -9.64 35.80 -3.00
N TYR A 82 -9.63 34.52 -3.40
CA TYR A 82 -8.87 34.03 -4.56
C TYR A 82 -9.72 33.16 -5.47
N GLY A 83 -9.52 33.29 -6.78
CA GLY A 83 -10.13 32.41 -7.77
C GLY A 83 -9.54 31.00 -7.74
N PHE A 84 -10.20 30.04 -8.39
CA PHE A 84 -9.76 28.63 -8.43
C PHE A 84 -8.30 28.48 -8.89
N LEU A 85 -7.91 29.16 -9.97
CA LEU A 85 -6.55 29.05 -10.52
C LEU A 85 -5.50 29.66 -9.59
N GLU A 86 -5.81 30.82 -9.01
CA GLU A 86 -4.91 31.53 -8.10
C GLU A 86 -4.67 30.74 -6.81
N LYS A 87 -5.72 30.11 -6.26
CA LYS A 87 -5.57 29.18 -5.12
C LYS A 87 -4.58 28.06 -5.41
N HIS A 88 -4.63 27.47 -6.60
CA HIS A 88 -3.69 26.41 -6.99
C HIS A 88 -2.26 26.93 -7.17
N GLN A 89 -2.09 28.13 -7.74
CA GLN A 89 -0.79 28.78 -7.83
C GLN A 89 -0.19 29.03 -6.45
N GLN A 90 -1.00 29.50 -5.49
CA GLN A 90 -0.56 29.70 -4.11
C GLN A 90 -0.23 28.39 -3.41
N GLN A 91 -1.04 27.33 -3.58
CA GLN A 91 -0.75 26.01 -3.03
C GLN A 91 0.59 25.47 -3.56
N VAL A 92 0.82 25.55 -4.87
CA VAL A 92 2.08 25.11 -5.50
C VAL A 92 3.25 25.97 -4.99
N GLY A 93 3.10 27.29 -4.99
CA GLY A 93 4.13 28.21 -4.51
C GLY A 93 4.52 27.97 -3.05
N PHE A 94 3.53 27.76 -2.17
CA PHE A 94 3.78 27.40 -0.77
C PHE A 94 4.60 26.11 -0.65
N HIS A 95 4.25 25.07 -1.40
CA HIS A 95 4.93 23.78 -1.36
C HIS A 95 6.34 23.79 -1.97
N GLN A 96 6.61 24.72 -2.88
CA GLN A 96 7.91 24.86 -3.55
C GLN A 96 8.88 25.76 -2.79
N ILE A 97 8.38 26.80 -2.11
CA ILE A 97 9.20 27.92 -1.63
C ILE A 97 9.21 28.03 -0.11
N MET A 98 8.12 27.64 0.57
CA MET A 98 7.90 27.98 1.98
C MET A 98 8.14 26.81 2.96
N VAL A 99 8.71 25.69 2.51
CA VAL A 99 8.95 24.52 3.36
C VAL A 99 10.38 24.01 3.17
N GLU A 100 11.22 24.13 4.18
CA GLU A 100 12.61 23.66 4.14
C GLU A 100 12.76 22.17 4.50
N GLU A 101 13.96 21.64 4.33
CA GLU A 101 14.29 20.21 4.51
C GLU A 101 14.26 19.76 6.00
N ASN A 102 14.64 20.65 6.93
CA ASN A 102 14.85 20.31 8.34
C ASN A 102 13.97 21.11 9.32
N GLU A 103 12.77 21.45 8.88
CA GLU A 103 11.80 22.24 9.65
C GLU A 103 11.32 21.55 10.94
N HIS A 104 11.43 20.22 11.04
CA HIS A 104 10.84 19.46 12.14
C HIS A 104 11.72 18.31 12.64
N PRO A 105 11.80 18.04 13.96
CA PRO A 105 12.56 16.91 14.49
C PRO A 105 12.04 15.53 14.07
N TYR A 106 10.86 15.42 13.45
CA TYR A 106 10.35 14.14 12.91
C TYR A 106 10.47 14.02 11.38
N CYS A 107 11.18 14.94 10.71
CA CYS A 107 11.47 14.79 9.27
C CYS A 107 12.19 13.45 9.02
N SER A 108 11.72 12.73 8.00
CA SER A 108 12.17 11.38 7.66
C SER A 108 12.35 11.25 6.15
N ILE A 109 13.21 10.34 5.72
CA ILE A 109 13.54 10.16 4.30
C ILE A 109 12.73 9.02 3.68
N TRP A 110 12.29 9.19 2.44
CA TRP A 110 11.31 8.30 1.79
C TRP A 110 11.68 6.82 1.78
N TYR A 111 12.96 6.50 1.57
CA TYR A 111 13.45 5.11 1.53
C TYR A 111 13.51 4.45 2.93
N SER A 112 13.42 5.23 4.00
CA SER A 112 13.38 4.71 5.38
C SER A 112 11.99 4.23 5.80
N TRP A 113 10.94 4.68 5.12
CA TRP A 113 9.55 4.44 5.52
C TRP A 113 9.13 2.97 5.53
N PRO A 114 9.51 2.12 4.54
CA PRO A 114 9.16 0.69 4.57
C PRO A 114 9.73 -0.05 5.79
N PHE A 115 10.80 0.48 6.38
CA PHE A 115 11.46 -0.09 7.56
C PHE A 115 11.04 0.60 8.86
N MET A 116 10.21 1.63 8.78
CA MET A 116 9.69 2.37 9.92
C MET A 116 10.79 2.95 10.82
N ILE A 117 11.87 3.45 10.22
CA ILE A 117 13.05 3.94 10.97
C ILE A 117 12.69 5.14 11.84
N ARG A 118 11.85 6.07 11.34
CA ARG A 118 11.47 7.29 12.05
C ARG A 118 9.94 7.48 12.03
N PRO A 119 9.23 7.08 13.10
CA PRO A 119 7.82 7.42 13.31
C PRO A 119 7.67 8.90 13.72
N ILE A 120 6.43 9.33 13.96
CA ILE A 120 6.11 10.72 14.29
C ILE A 120 5.36 10.74 15.62
N GLY A 121 5.84 11.51 16.59
CA GLY A 121 5.06 11.86 17.78
C GLY A 121 4.06 12.97 17.47
N TYR A 122 2.77 12.73 17.73
CA TYR A 122 1.72 13.75 17.62
C TYR A 122 1.42 14.42 18.96
N PHE A 123 1.58 13.70 20.06
CA PHE A 123 1.37 14.22 21.40
C PHE A 123 2.23 13.48 22.40
N PHE A 124 2.87 14.21 23.30
CA PHE A 124 3.58 13.64 24.43
C PHE A 124 3.35 14.49 25.67
N SER A 125 3.04 13.86 26.79
CA SER A 125 3.01 14.51 28.10
C SER A 125 3.55 13.59 29.18
N SER A 126 4.29 14.16 30.11
CA SER A 126 4.83 13.47 31.29
C SER A 126 4.16 13.98 32.55
N SER A 127 3.80 13.07 33.45
CA SER A 127 3.25 13.38 34.75
C SER A 127 3.77 12.41 35.80
N ASP A 128 4.01 12.90 37.01
CA ASP A 128 4.38 12.05 38.14
C ASP A 128 3.13 11.54 38.86
N ALA A 129 3.18 10.29 39.31
CA ALA A 129 2.15 9.64 40.12
C ALA A 129 2.78 8.84 41.26
N ILE A 130 1.96 8.39 42.20
CA ILE A 130 2.37 7.49 43.28
C ILE A 130 1.71 6.14 43.02
N ASP A 131 2.50 5.06 43.02
CA ASP A 131 2.01 3.70 42.83
C ASP A 131 1.27 3.17 44.09
N ALA A 132 0.73 1.96 44.01
CA ALA A 132 0.05 1.31 45.14
C ALA A 132 0.95 1.04 46.36
N PHE A 133 2.28 1.15 46.22
CA PHE A 133 3.28 0.91 47.26
C PHE A 133 3.88 2.20 47.81
N GLY A 134 3.43 3.37 47.36
CA GLY A 134 3.94 4.67 47.80
C GLY A 134 5.20 5.15 47.06
N ASN A 135 5.64 4.44 46.01
CA ASN A 135 6.78 4.85 45.19
C ASN A 135 6.34 5.90 44.17
N LYS A 136 7.21 6.88 43.93
CA LYS A 136 7.02 7.86 42.86
C LYS A 136 7.30 7.18 41.51
N ILE A 137 6.33 7.17 40.62
CA ILE A 137 6.45 6.68 39.25
C ILE A 137 6.21 7.81 38.24
N THR A 138 6.89 7.76 37.11
CA THR A 138 6.68 8.72 36.01
C THR A 138 5.84 8.05 34.92
N LEU A 139 4.75 8.71 34.56
CA LEU A 139 3.78 8.26 33.58
C LEU A 139 3.90 9.11 32.31
N PHE A 140 3.97 8.45 31.16
CA PHE A 140 3.94 9.07 29.85
C PHE A 140 2.61 8.78 29.15
N LYS A 141 1.99 9.83 28.65
CA LYS A 141 0.87 9.73 27.72
C LYS A 141 1.35 10.19 26.36
N ASP A 142 1.23 9.28 25.40
CA ASP A 142 1.88 9.41 24.12
C ASP A 142 0.95 9.00 22.97
N VAL A 143 0.86 9.83 21.93
CA VAL A 143 0.16 9.52 20.68
C VAL A 143 1.17 9.61 19.56
N HIS A 144 1.52 8.46 18.97
CA HIS A 144 2.42 8.38 17.83
C HIS A 144 1.70 7.90 16.58
N LEU A 145 2.10 8.43 15.42
CA LEU A 145 1.98 7.68 14.18
C LEU A 145 2.97 6.53 14.22
N PHE A 146 2.52 5.43 14.80
CA PHE A 146 3.30 4.21 15.00
C PHE A 146 2.62 3.03 14.29
N PRO A 147 2.96 2.79 13.01
CA PRO A 147 2.48 1.61 12.31
C PRO A 147 2.97 0.32 12.96
N ASN A 148 2.37 -0.82 12.60
CA ASN A 148 2.83 -2.11 13.10
C ASN A 148 4.18 -2.48 12.44
N PRO A 149 5.29 -2.60 13.20
CA PRO A 149 6.62 -2.83 12.63
C PRO A 149 6.68 -4.11 11.79
N PHE A 150 6.14 -5.22 12.33
CA PHE A 150 6.17 -6.51 11.64
C PHE A 150 5.31 -6.53 10.38
N LEU A 151 4.16 -5.87 10.40
CA LEU A 151 3.36 -5.71 9.19
C LEU A 151 4.14 -4.96 8.11
N TYR A 152 4.80 -3.86 8.46
CA TYR A 152 5.64 -3.08 7.54
C TYR A 152 6.79 -3.91 7.00
N TRP A 153 7.57 -4.55 7.88
CA TRP A 153 8.74 -5.34 7.47
C TRP A 153 8.37 -6.54 6.61
N PHE A 154 7.35 -7.31 6.98
CA PHE A 154 6.88 -8.42 6.15
C PHE A 154 6.32 -7.94 4.81
N SER A 155 5.65 -6.79 4.77
CA SER A 155 5.17 -6.20 3.52
C SER A 155 6.29 -5.67 2.63
N ALA A 156 7.35 -5.11 3.20
CA ALA A 156 8.55 -4.70 2.48
C ALA A 156 9.25 -5.92 1.86
N ILE A 157 9.40 -7.01 2.63
CA ILE A 157 9.93 -8.28 2.11
C ILE A 157 9.03 -8.83 0.99
N ALA A 158 7.71 -8.72 1.13
CA ALA A 158 6.77 -9.14 0.09
C ALA A 158 6.95 -8.34 -1.21
N ILE A 159 7.09 -7.01 -1.13
CA ILE A 159 7.37 -6.16 -2.30
C ILE A 159 8.68 -6.53 -2.97
N LEU A 160 9.77 -6.69 -2.19
CA LEU A 160 11.07 -7.10 -2.73
C LEU A 160 10.99 -8.45 -3.44
N THR A 161 10.35 -9.43 -2.80
CA THR A 161 10.17 -10.77 -3.35
C THR A 161 9.32 -10.73 -4.63
N MET A 162 8.25 -9.92 -4.63
CA MET A 162 7.38 -9.73 -5.80
C MET A 162 8.11 -9.05 -6.95
N GLY A 163 8.96 -8.06 -6.67
CA GLY A 163 9.83 -7.42 -7.65
C GLY A 163 10.78 -8.40 -8.33
N VAL A 164 11.48 -9.24 -7.55
CA VAL A 164 12.37 -10.28 -8.09
C VAL A 164 11.59 -11.29 -8.94
N GLN A 165 10.40 -11.72 -8.51
CA GLN A 165 9.57 -12.63 -9.29
C GLN A 165 9.03 -11.98 -10.57
N TRP A 166 8.62 -10.73 -10.51
CA TRP A 166 8.16 -10.00 -11.68
C TRP A 166 9.28 -9.83 -12.72
N LEU A 167 10.50 -9.52 -12.29
CA LEU A 167 11.67 -9.47 -13.18
C LEU A 167 11.90 -10.82 -13.88
N LYS A 168 11.78 -11.95 -13.17
CA LYS A 168 11.87 -13.28 -13.79
C LYS A 168 10.77 -13.50 -14.84
N LEU A 169 9.53 -13.11 -14.53
CA LEU A 169 8.41 -13.21 -15.47
C LEU A 169 8.61 -12.28 -16.68
N PHE A 170 9.19 -11.10 -16.48
CA PHE A 170 9.54 -10.16 -17.55
C PHE A 170 10.60 -10.74 -18.49
N TRP A 171 11.66 -11.34 -17.95
CA TRP A 171 12.67 -12.05 -18.75
C TRP A 171 12.08 -13.24 -19.51
N GLN A 172 11.16 -13.99 -18.91
CA GLN A 172 10.43 -15.07 -19.59
C GLN A 172 9.57 -14.53 -20.74
N TRP A 173 8.89 -13.40 -20.54
CA TRP A 173 8.13 -12.74 -21.59
C TRP A 173 9.02 -12.31 -22.75
N ILE A 174 10.17 -11.69 -22.50
CA ILE A 174 11.12 -11.28 -23.55
C ILE A 174 11.64 -12.51 -24.33
N ASN A 175 12.03 -13.57 -23.63
CA ASN A 175 12.70 -14.71 -24.26
C ASN A 175 11.73 -15.69 -24.94
N GLN A 176 10.51 -15.83 -24.43
CA GLN A 176 9.57 -16.90 -24.84
C GLN A 176 8.22 -16.37 -25.30
N GLY A 177 7.92 -15.08 -25.13
CA GLY A 177 6.63 -14.48 -25.45
C GLY A 177 5.48 -14.94 -24.55
N THR A 178 5.78 -15.65 -23.45
CA THR A 178 4.75 -16.18 -22.53
C THR A 178 4.45 -15.17 -21.43
N VAL A 179 3.17 -14.89 -21.20
CA VAL A 179 2.72 -13.99 -20.13
C VAL A 179 1.71 -14.73 -19.26
N SER A 180 1.96 -14.74 -17.95
CA SER A 180 1.05 -15.35 -16.96
C SER A 180 0.19 -14.28 -16.30
N TYR A 181 -0.94 -14.67 -15.70
CA TYR A 181 -1.76 -13.74 -14.91
C TYR A 181 -0.96 -13.06 -13.78
N LYS A 182 0.03 -13.77 -13.20
CA LYS A 182 0.91 -13.23 -12.15
C LYS A 182 1.74 -12.06 -12.66
N PHE A 183 2.11 -12.05 -13.94
CA PHE A 183 2.85 -10.93 -14.53
C PHE A 183 2.06 -9.62 -14.40
N TYR A 184 0.80 -9.62 -14.84
CA TYR A 184 -0.06 -8.43 -14.77
C TYR A 184 -0.42 -8.05 -13.33
N LEU A 185 -0.71 -9.03 -12.47
CA LEU A 185 -1.04 -8.79 -11.07
C LEU A 185 0.15 -8.15 -10.32
N PHE A 186 1.34 -8.72 -10.47
CA PHE A 186 2.54 -8.18 -9.82
C PHE A 186 2.91 -6.82 -10.39
N MET A 187 2.79 -6.64 -11.71
CA MET A 187 2.98 -5.34 -12.34
C MET A 187 2.05 -4.29 -11.74
N PHE A 188 0.75 -4.59 -11.61
CA PHE A 188 -0.22 -3.67 -11.03
C PHE A 188 0.13 -3.30 -9.58
N LEU A 189 0.45 -4.28 -8.74
CA LEU A 189 0.80 -4.02 -7.34
C LEU A 189 2.11 -3.25 -7.20
N LEU A 190 3.14 -3.58 -7.98
CA LEU A 190 4.43 -2.90 -7.96
C LEU A 190 4.31 -1.48 -8.52
N LEU A 191 3.59 -1.27 -9.63
CA LEU A 191 3.32 0.06 -10.16
C LEU A 191 2.54 0.90 -9.16
N GLY A 192 1.52 0.35 -8.52
CA GLY A 192 0.79 1.04 -7.45
C GLY A 192 1.69 1.44 -6.29
N TYR A 193 2.55 0.53 -5.83
CA TYR A 193 3.52 0.79 -4.77
C TYR A 193 4.50 1.91 -5.16
N PHE A 194 5.18 1.78 -6.29
CA PHE A 194 6.21 2.72 -6.72
C PHE A 194 5.65 4.06 -7.19
N ALA A 195 4.45 4.10 -7.79
CA ALA A 195 3.78 5.36 -8.15
C ALA A 195 3.43 6.19 -6.91
N ASN A 196 3.20 5.55 -5.75
CA ASN A 196 2.92 6.25 -4.50
C ASN A 196 4.18 6.49 -3.65
N LEU A 197 5.30 5.82 -3.93
CA LEU A 197 6.55 5.96 -3.17
C LEU A 197 7.57 6.88 -3.87
N LEU A 198 7.85 6.64 -5.16
CA LEU A 198 8.95 7.30 -5.87
C LEU A 198 8.78 8.81 -6.09
N PRO A 199 7.57 9.39 -6.20
CA PRO A 199 7.45 10.85 -6.28
C PRO A 199 8.10 11.56 -5.09
N TRP A 200 8.11 10.92 -3.90
CA TRP A 200 8.75 11.46 -2.71
C TRP A 200 10.27 11.49 -2.78
N ALA A 201 10.89 10.75 -3.70
CA ALA A 201 12.33 10.84 -3.95
C ALA A 201 12.73 12.15 -4.65
N LEU A 202 11.77 12.85 -5.26
CA LEU A 202 11.98 14.13 -5.95
C LEU A 202 11.71 15.34 -5.03
N VAL A 203 11.19 15.09 -3.82
CA VAL A 203 10.78 16.12 -2.87
C VAL A 203 11.92 16.36 -1.89
N SER A 204 12.48 17.57 -1.88
CA SER A 204 13.59 17.96 -1.00
C SER A 204 13.16 18.58 0.34
N ARG A 205 11.90 18.99 0.48
CA ARG A 205 11.37 19.54 1.73
C ARG A 205 11.19 18.45 2.80
N CYS A 206 11.02 18.87 4.05
CA CYS A 206 10.68 17.97 5.14
C CYS A 206 9.42 17.14 4.82
N VAL A 207 9.56 15.82 4.91
CA VAL A 207 8.49 14.85 4.72
C VAL A 207 8.48 13.84 5.86
N PHE A 208 7.35 13.16 6.03
CA PHE A 208 7.08 12.35 7.20
C PHE A 208 6.64 10.93 6.81
N LEU A 209 6.49 10.05 7.80
CA LEU A 209 6.12 8.66 7.58
C LEU A 209 4.69 8.49 7.02
N TYR A 210 3.74 9.39 7.31
CA TYR A 210 2.35 9.24 6.85
C TYR A 210 2.23 9.30 5.32
N GLN A 211 3.16 9.96 4.63
CA GLN A 211 3.26 10.00 3.18
C GLN A 211 3.44 8.60 2.56
N TYR A 212 3.95 7.63 3.32
CA TYR A 212 4.09 6.24 2.88
C TYR A 212 2.76 5.47 2.87
N GLN A 213 1.73 5.93 3.59
CA GLN A 213 0.49 5.18 3.78
C GLN A 213 -0.18 4.73 2.47
N PRO A 214 -0.22 5.54 1.38
CA PRO A 214 -0.77 5.07 0.11
C PRO A 214 0.06 3.94 -0.52
N ALA A 215 1.39 3.99 -0.43
CA ALA A 215 2.26 2.92 -0.91
C ALA A 215 2.12 1.65 -0.05
N SER A 216 2.01 1.79 1.27
CA SER A 216 1.89 0.65 2.19
C SER A 216 0.65 -0.20 1.91
N VAL A 217 -0.46 0.38 1.42
CA VAL A 217 -1.64 -0.38 0.98
C VAL A 217 -1.26 -1.43 -0.07
N PHE A 218 -0.47 -1.08 -1.07
CA PHE A 218 0.00 -2.04 -2.10
C PHE A 218 0.97 -3.06 -1.52
N ALA A 219 1.82 -2.66 -0.57
CA ALA A 219 2.70 -3.59 0.14
C ALA A 219 1.90 -4.62 0.95
N PHE A 220 0.83 -4.21 1.63
CA PHE A 220 -0.05 -5.11 2.37
C PHE A 220 -0.82 -6.05 1.46
N LEU A 221 -1.26 -5.57 0.28
CA LEU A 221 -1.85 -6.45 -0.74
C LEU A 221 -0.85 -7.48 -1.25
N ALA A 222 0.41 -7.08 -1.48
CA ALA A 222 1.48 -8.01 -1.84
C ALA A 222 1.70 -9.08 -0.76
N LEU A 223 1.77 -8.68 0.52
CA LEU A 223 1.87 -9.59 1.65
C LEU A 223 0.67 -10.54 1.73
N ALA A 224 -0.55 -10.01 1.65
CA ALA A 224 -1.78 -10.77 1.69
C ALA A 224 -1.83 -11.82 0.57
N TRP A 225 -1.36 -11.46 -0.63
CA TRP A 225 -1.23 -12.41 -1.74
C TRP A 225 -0.31 -13.57 -1.37
N TYR A 226 0.89 -13.31 -0.85
CA TYR A 226 1.80 -14.39 -0.43
C TYR A 226 1.22 -15.26 0.69
N LEU A 227 0.61 -14.66 1.71
CA LEU A 227 -0.01 -15.40 2.81
C LEU A 227 -1.14 -16.30 2.31
N ALA A 228 -1.96 -15.81 1.38
CA ALA A 228 -3.03 -16.60 0.75
C ALA A 228 -2.46 -17.77 -0.08
N GLN A 229 -1.36 -17.56 -0.81
CA GLN A 229 -0.70 -18.61 -1.59
C GLN A 229 -0.08 -19.68 -0.69
N LEU A 230 0.51 -19.28 0.45
CA LEU A 230 1.05 -20.20 1.44
C LEU A 230 -0.07 -21.05 2.10
N LEU A 231 -1.22 -20.44 2.40
CA LEU A 231 -2.38 -21.14 2.97
C LEU A 231 -3.01 -22.14 2.00
N LYS A 232 -3.00 -21.84 0.69
CA LYS A 232 -3.49 -22.74 -0.36
C LYS A 232 -2.55 -23.91 -0.66
N SER A 233 -1.30 -23.87 -0.17
CA SER A 233 -0.36 -24.96 -0.39
C SER A 233 -0.80 -26.24 0.33
N GLU A 234 -0.56 -27.41 -0.25
CA GLU A 234 -0.83 -28.70 0.41
C GLU A 234 0.10 -28.95 1.61
N SER A 235 1.28 -28.34 1.64
CA SER A 235 2.26 -28.54 2.70
C SER A 235 1.85 -27.83 3.99
N LEU A 236 1.73 -28.61 5.07
CA LEU A 236 1.46 -28.08 6.41
C LEU A 236 2.50 -27.03 6.84
N LYS A 237 3.78 -27.18 6.43
CA LYS A 237 4.85 -26.22 6.75
C LYS A 237 4.55 -24.82 6.24
N TYR A 238 4.01 -24.70 5.02
CA TYR A 238 3.67 -23.39 4.44
C TYR A 238 2.42 -22.79 5.08
N LYS A 239 1.43 -23.61 5.43
CA LYS A 239 0.26 -23.15 6.19
C LYS A 239 0.66 -22.62 7.57
N MET A 240 1.52 -23.36 8.28
CA MET A 240 2.07 -22.95 9.58
C MET A 240 2.86 -21.65 9.48
N LEU A 241 3.67 -21.48 8.43
CA LEU A 241 4.39 -20.23 8.19
C LEU A 241 3.44 -19.05 8.01
N SER A 242 2.40 -19.21 7.19
CA SER A 242 1.41 -18.15 6.96
C SER A 242 0.67 -17.75 8.23
N TRP A 243 0.18 -18.74 9.00
CA TRP A 243 -0.45 -18.49 10.30
C TRP A 243 0.53 -17.88 11.31
N GLY A 244 1.79 -18.31 11.33
CA GLY A 244 2.83 -17.74 12.17
C GLY A 244 3.03 -16.24 11.91
N ILE A 245 3.13 -15.84 10.63
CA ILE A 245 3.25 -14.44 10.24
C ILE A 245 2.02 -13.63 10.69
N LEU A 246 0.80 -14.14 10.45
CA LEU A 246 -0.43 -13.49 10.87
C LEU A 246 -0.49 -13.30 12.40
N THR A 247 -0.15 -14.34 13.16
CA THR A 247 -0.12 -14.29 14.63
C THR A 247 0.89 -13.26 15.13
N ILE A 248 2.10 -13.20 14.53
CA ILE A 248 3.11 -12.19 14.89
C ILE A 248 2.56 -10.78 14.66
N ILE A 249 1.91 -10.53 13.52
CA ILE A 249 1.29 -9.22 13.21
C ILE A 249 0.20 -8.86 14.22
N VAL A 250 -0.64 -9.81 14.64
CA VAL A 250 -1.70 -9.54 15.62
C VAL A 250 -1.11 -9.26 17.01
N ILE A 251 -0.15 -10.06 17.46
CA ILE A 251 0.51 -9.86 18.75
C ILE A 251 1.25 -8.52 18.77
N SER A 252 1.97 -8.17 17.70
CA SER A 252 2.65 -6.89 17.61
C SER A 252 1.67 -5.72 17.63
N PHE A 253 0.54 -5.82 16.95
CA PHE A 253 -0.50 -4.79 17.02
C PHE A 253 -0.95 -4.55 18.47
N LEU A 254 -1.23 -5.61 19.23
CA LEU A 254 -1.64 -5.49 20.63
C LEU A 254 -0.52 -4.90 21.51
N TYR A 255 0.74 -5.24 21.24
CA TYR A 255 1.89 -4.75 22.01
C TYR A 255 2.09 -3.23 21.88
N TRP A 256 1.94 -2.65 20.68
CA TRP A 256 2.06 -1.20 20.42
C TRP A 256 0.73 -0.43 20.43
N LEU A 257 -0.41 -1.11 20.64
CA LEU A 257 -1.73 -0.48 20.75
C LEU A 257 -1.78 0.74 21.70
N PRO A 258 -1.09 0.75 22.86
CA PRO A 258 -1.09 1.92 23.75
C PRO A 258 -0.69 3.24 23.07
N PHE A 259 0.30 3.23 22.17
CA PHE A 259 0.78 4.43 21.46
C PHE A 259 -0.22 4.97 20.44
N GLN A 260 -1.08 4.10 19.91
CA GLN A 260 -2.12 4.50 18.95
C GLN A 260 -3.34 5.08 19.66
N LEU A 261 -3.64 4.61 20.87
CA LEU A 261 -4.81 5.02 21.65
C LEU A 261 -4.52 6.14 22.66
N GLY A 262 -3.26 6.55 22.84
CA GLY A 262 -2.91 7.53 23.86
C GLY A 262 -3.10 6.99 25.28
N ILE A 263 -2.92 5.68 25.46
CA ILE A 263 -3.00 5.04 26.79
C ILE A 263 -1.74 5.40 27.57
N THR A 264 -1.92 5.92 28.78
CA THR A 264 -0.83 6.26 29.67
C THR A 264 -0.05 5.01 30.08
N LEU A 265 1.27 5.08 29.99
CA LEU A 265 2.20 4.03 30.37
C LEU A 265 3.21 4.55 31.40
N GLU A 266 3.74 3.66 32.22
CA GLU A 266 4.96 3.96 32.98
C GLU A 266 6.14 4.16 32.03
N SER A 267 7.10 5.00 32.43
CA SER A 267 8.31 5.31 31.66
C SER A 267 9.05 4.06 31.15
N ASP A 268 9.24 3.05 32.00
CA ASP A 268 9.93 1.82 31.60
C ASP A 268 9.15 1.03 30.54
N ALA A 269 7.82 0.99 30.67
CA ALA A 269 6.95 0.35 29.69
C ALA A 269 6.96 1.09 28.35
N PHE A 270 7.07 2.42 28.36
CA PHE A 270 7.25 3.23 27.15
C PHE A 270 8.61 2.92 26.48
N TYR A 271 9.72 3.03 27.21
CA TYR A 271 11.05 2.82 26.63
C TYR A 271 11.28 1.37 26.17
N SER A 272 10.66 0.37 26.81
CA SER A 272 10.72 -1.03 26.34
C SER A 272 10.14 -1.24 24.94
N ARG A 273 9.22 -0.36 24.51
CA ARG A 273 8.59 -0.37 23.17
C ARG A 273 9.37 0.45 22.14
N MET A 274 10.29 1.30 22.59
CA MET A 274 11.16 2.12 21.74
C MET A 274 12.42 1.37 21.35
N TRP A 275 12.27 0.41 20.43
CA TRP A 275 13.36 -0.48 20.02
C TRP A 275 14.51 0.23 19.30
N PHE A 276 14.23 1.36 18.65
CA PHE A 276 15.24 2.21 18.03
C PHE A 276 15.24 3.57 18.69
N GLN A 277 16.43 4.16 18.84
CA GLN A 277 16.57 5.53 19.35
C GLN A 277 15.83 6.55 18.49
N SER A 278 15.70 6.28 17.18
CA SER A 278 14.95 7.11 16.24
C SER A 278 13.43 7.03 16.38
N TRP A 279 12.91 6.19 17.29
CA TRP A 279 11.49 6.12 17.64
C TRP A 279 11.10 7.06 18.79
N ILE A 280 12.08 7.68 19.44
CA ILE A 280 11.91 8.64 20.53
C ILE A 280 11.89 10.06 19.96
#